data_AF-L5KG97-F1
#
_entry.id   AF-L5KG97-F1
#
_cell.length_a   1.000
_cell.length_b   1.000
_cell.length_c   1.000
_cell.angle_alpha   90.00
_cell.angle_beta   90.00
_cell.angle_gamma   90.00
#
_symmetry.space_group_name_H-M   'P 1'
#
loop_
_entity.id
_entity.type
_entity.pdbx_description
1 polymer ?
#
loop_
_entity_poly.entity_id
_entity_poly.type
_entity_poly.pdbx_seq_one_letter_code
_entity_poly.pdbx_strand_id
1 'polypeptide(L)'
;MLGSPVQKPTLHRSISTKVLLAEGEDTPFTEHCRHYEDSYRVRGAGDLRAGEAPAPSPPRSGATPEAGPSARRGGDPARRNYKHSTWSLTQHLQAEMQSLKDQVQELHRDLTKHHSLIKAEIMADILRKSLQVDAEIASEYASVEGMRAAFQELKQENAYLTTITKQITPYVRSIAKVKERLEPRFQAPVDEESQHLQNAHDDSTDGETQAR
;
A
#
# COMPACT_ATOMS: atom_id res chain seq x y z
N MET A 1 49.49 -27.96 57.00
CA MET A 1 50.15 -27.61 55.73
C MET A 1 49.64 -28.60 54.70
N LEU A 2 48.49 -28.33 54.07
CA LEU A 2 48.33 -27.87 52.67
C LEU A 2 49.15 -28.72 51.66
N GLY A 3 48.59 -29.30 50.59
CA GLY A 3 47.31 -29.01 49.95
C GLY A 3 46.82 -30.14 49.03
N SER A 4 45.52 -30.11 48.78
CA SER A 4 44.77 -31.00 47.91
C SER A 4 45.14 -30.79 46.43
N PRO A 5 44.98 -31.81 45.56
CA PRO A 5 45.16 -31.64 44.13
C PRO A 5 44.09 -30.69 43.60
N VAL A 6 44.50 -29.56 43.05
CA VAL A 6 43.62 -28.62 42.34
C VAL A 6 43.04 -29.34 41.13
N GLN A 7 41.76 -29.70 41.21
CA GLN A 7 40.96 -30.03 40.03
C GLN A 7 40.89 -28.77 39.17
N LYS A 8 41.59 -28.78 38.04
CA LYS A 8 41.42 -27.77 36.99
C LYS A 8 39.96 -27.84 36.51
N PRO A 9 39.21 -26.73 36.48
CA PRO A 9 37.90 -26.70 35.86
C PRO A 9 38.04 -27.14 34.41
N THR A 10 37.43 -28.28 34.06
CA THR A 10 37.39 -28.77 32.69
C THR A 10 36.69 -27.71 31.85
N LEU A 11 37.47 -26.98 31.06
CA LEU A 11 37.00 -25.91 30.18
C LEU A 11 35.95 -26.53 29.26
N HIS A 12 34.70 -26.11 29.45
CA HIS A 12 33.54 -26.57 28.71
C HIS A 12 33.85 -26.49 27.21
N ARG A 13 34.01 -27.66 26.58
CA ARG A 13 34.34 -27.84 25.16
C ARG A 13 33.37 -26.99 24.33
N SER A 14 33.86 -25.92 23.71
CA SER A 14 33.11 -25.16 22.73
C SER A 14 32.81 -26.07 21.54
N ILE A 15 31.57 -26.49 21.39
CA ILE A 15 31.12 -27.33 20.28
C ILE A 15 30.92 -26.41 19.07
N SER A 16 31.66 -26.68 17.99
CA SER A 16 31.54 -25.94 16.74
C SER A 16 30.15 -26.12 16.13
N THR A 17 29.58 -25.09 15.50
CA THR A 17 28.31 -25.17 14.76
C THR A 17 28.33 -26.27 13.70
N LYS A 18 29.51 -26.64 13.18
CA LYS A 18 29.65 -27.80 12.28
C LYS A 18 29.41 -29.15 12.96
N VAL A 19 29.67 -29.26 14.26
CA VAL A 19 29.33 -30.45 15.06
C VAL A 19 27.82 -30.48 15.33
N LEU A 20 27.22 -29.32 15.64
CA LEU A 20 25.77 -29.19 15.84
C LEU A 20 24.95 -29.44 14.57
N LEU A 21 25.54 -29.20 13.39
CA LEU A 21 24.91 -29.46 12.09
C LEU A 21 25.24 -30.85 11.51
N ALA A 22 26.27 -31.53 12.02
CA ALA A 22 26.67 -32.86 11.58
C ALA A 22 25.95 -33.98 12.34
N GLU A 23 25.56 -33.73 13.59
CA GLU A 23 24.63 -34.57 14.32
C GLU A 23 23.22 -34.20 13.86
N GLY A 24 22.64 -35.00 12.96
CA GLY A 24 21.27 -34.84 12.46
C GLY A 24 20.19 -35.11 13.52
N GLU A 25 20.40 -34.63 14.74
CA GLU A 25 19.46 -34.75 15.85
C GLU A 25 18.76 -33.40 16.11
N ASP A 26 17.59 -33.48 16.75
CA ASP A 26 16.71 -32.36 17.06
C ASP A 26 17.34 -31.41 18.09
N THR A 27 18.30 -30.59 17.65
CA THR A 27 18.80 -29.48 18.45
C THR A 27 17.78 -28.35 18.44
N PRO A 28 17.66 -27.55 19.52
CA PRO A 28 16.81 -26.35 19.54
C PRO A 28 17.12 -25.37 18.40
N PHE A 29 18.36 -25.38 17.89
CA PHE A 29 18.77 -24.61 16.72
C PHE A 29 18.19 -25.19 15.42
N THR A 30 18.26 -26.51 15.22
CA THR A 30 17.66 -27.21 14.07
C THR A 30 16.15 -27.03 14.05
N GLU A 31 15.48 -27.09 15.21
CA GLU A 31 14.05 -26.81 15.36
C GLU A 31 13.71 -25.35 15.05
N HIS A 32 14.50 -24.40 15.54
CA HIS A 32 14.35 -22.98 15.21
C HIS A 32 14.47 -22.72 13.70
N CYS A 33 15.46 -23.33 13.03
CA CYS A 33 15.62 -23.23 11.58
C CYS A 33 14.43 -23.85 10.82
N ARG A 34 13.92 -25.00 11.26
CA ARG A 34 12.72 -25.62 10.64
C ARG A 34 11.48 -24.77 10.82
N HIS A 35 11.21 -24.27 12.02
CA HIS A 35 10.08 -23.38 12.29
C HIS A 35 10.17 -22.08 11.48
N TYR A 36 11.39 -21.54 11.31
CA TYR A 36 11.63 -20.39 10.45
C TYR A 36 11.33 -20.71 8.97
N GLU A 37 11.81 -21.84 8.42
CA GLU A 37 11.51 -22.27 7.06
C GLU A 37 10.01 -22.52 6.82
N ASP A 38 9.32 -23.13 7.78
CA ASP A 38 7.88 -23.40 7.71
C ASP A 38 7.07 -22.10 7.67
N SER A 39 7.49 -21.07 8.40
CA SER A 39 6.86 -19.75 8.36
C SER A 39 6.93 -19.08 6.97
N TYR A 40 7.96 -19.38 6.18
CA TYR A 40 8.08 -18.94 4.79
C TYR A 40 7.25 -19.81 3.83
N ARG A 41 7.18 -21.13 4.06
CA ARG A 41 6.33 -22.02 3.24
C ARG A 41 4.85 -21.69 3.37
N VAL A 42 4.37 -21.39 4.58
CA VAL A 42 2.97 -21.00 4.81
C VAL A 42 2.65 -19.67 4.13
N ARG A 43 3.63 -18.76 4.03
CA ARG A 43 3.48 -17.44 3.39
C ARG A 43 3.66 -17.48 1.87
N GLY A 44 4.36 -18.48 1.33
CA GLY A 44 4.65 -18.66 -0.10
C GLY A 44 3.80 -19.70 -0.84
N ALA A 45 2.90 -20.41 -0.15
CA ALA A 45 2.04 -21.45 -0.73
C ALA A 45 0.65 -20.93 -1.16
N GLY A 46 0.55 -19.66 -1.55
CA GLY A 46 -0.56 -19.12 -2.32
C GLY A 46 -0.06 -18.69 -3.70
N ASP A 47 -0.57 -19.32 -4.76
CA ASP A 47 -0.47 -18.88 -6.16
C ASP A 47 0.80 -19.17 -6.99
N LEU A 48 1.29 -20.41 -6.97
CA LEU A 48 1.95 -20.99 -8.14
C LEU A 48 1.10 -22.11 -8.74
N ARG A 49 -0.11 -21.75 -9.18
CA ARG A 49 -0.85 -22.57 -10.15
C ARG A 49 -0.37 -22.18 -11.55
N ALA A 50 0.33 -23.10 -12.20
CA ALA A 50 0.76 -23.00 -13.59
C ALA A 50 -0.40 -22.56 -14.49
N GLY A 51 -0.37 -21.31 -14.93
CA GLY A 51 -1.30 -20.72 -15.87
C GLY A 51 -0.65 -20.63 -17.24
N GLU A 52 -1.17 -21.41 -18.17
CA GLU A 52 -0.90 -21.37 -19.61
C GLU A 52 -0.86 -19.93 -20.14
N ALA A 53 0.21 -19.57 -20.84
CA ALA A 53 0.37 -18.24 -21.44
C ALA A 53 -0.66 -18.05 -22.57
N PRO A 54 -1.49 -17.00 -22.57
CA PRO A 54 -2.34 -16.71 -23.73
C PRO A 54 -1.50 -16.07 -24.84
N ALA A 55 -1.64 -16.61 -26.05
CA ALA A 55 -0.96 -16.16 -27.27
C ALA A 55 -1.26 -14.67 -27.61
N PRO A 56 -0.34 -13.95 -28.26
CA PRO A 56 -0.56 -12.56 -28.65
C PRO A 56 -1.55 -12.44 -29.81
N SER A 57 -2.53 -11.55 -29.66
CA SER A 57 -3.49 -11.18 -30.72
C SER A 57 -2.87 -10.17 -31.71
N PRO A 58 -3.27 -10.18 -33.00
CA PRO A 58 -2.70 -9.31 -34.04
C PRO A 58 -3.18 -7.84 -33.93
N PRO A 59 -2.46 -6.88 -34.54
CA PRO A 59 -2.77 -5.45 -34.39
C PRO A 59 -3.99 -5.06 -35.22
N ARG A 60 -4.89 -4.29 -34.60
CA ARG A 60 -6.05 -3.68 -35.27
C ARG A 60 -5.73 -2.23 -35.62
N SER A 61 -5.87 -1.93 -36.90
CA SER A 61 -5.59 -0.65 -37.56
C SER A 61 -6.56 0.47 -37.15
N GLY A 62 -6.04 1.69 -37.02
CA GLY A 62 -6.73 2.96 -37.26
C GLY A 62 -7.79 3.43 -36.24
N ALA A 63 -7.42 4.40 -35.39
CA ALA A 63 -8.36 5.38 -34.85
C ALA A 63 -7.63 6.71 -34.54
N THR A 64 -8.17 7.79 -35.08
CA THR A 64 -7.77 9.20 -35.00
C THR A 64 -7.84 9.77 -33.57
N PRO A 65 -7.01 10.77 -33.20
CA PRO A 65 -7.10 11.43 -31.90
C PRO A 65 -7.98 12.69 -32.01
N GLU A 66 -9.20 12.63 -31.46
CA GLU A 66 -9.99 13.81 -31.11
C GLU A 66 -9.66 14.21 -29.66
N ALA A 67 -9.19 15.44 -29.50
CA ALA A 67 -8.70 16.00 -28.25
C ALA A 67 -9.86 16.45 -27.34
N GLY A 68 -10.07 15.74 -26.24
CA GLY A 68 -10.92 16.16 -25.11
C GLY A 68 -10.12 16.93 -24.05
N PRO A 69 -10.75 17.81 -23.25
CA PRO A 69 -10.06 18.86 -22.52
C PRO A 69 -9.30 18.33 -21.30
N SER A 70 -8.08 18.83 -21.15
CA SER A 70 -7.19 18.67 -20.00
C SER A 70 -7.89 18.96 -18.67
N ALA A 71 -8.31 17.90 -17.98
CA ALA A 71 -8.55 17.96 -16.54
C ALA A 71 -7.21 18.24 -15.85
N ARG A 72 -7.10 19.44 -15.26
CA ARG A 72 -5.96 19.85 -14.44
C ARG A 72 -5.65 18.75 -13.43
N ARG A 73 -4.48 18.14 -13.57
CA ARG A 73 -3.95 17.13 -12.67
C ARG A 73 -3.50 17.81 -11.37
N GLY A 74 -4.46 18.23 -10.54
CA GLY A 74 -4.21 18.56 -9.15
C GLY A 74 -3.82 17.27 -8.44
N GLY A 75 -2.52 17.07 -8.20
CA GLY A 75 -2.03 15.91 -7.48
C GLY A 75 -2.53 15.95 -6.04
N ASP A 76 -3.39 15.01 -5.68
CA ASP A 76 -3.91 14.82 -4.32
C ASP A 76 -2.75 14.84 -3.30
N PRO A 77 -2.74 15.77 -2.32
CA PRO A 77 -1.69 15.85 -1.32
C PRO A 77 -1.57 14.59 -0.46
N ALA A 78 -2.68 13.87 -0.21
CA ALA A 78 -2.65 12.61 0.54
C ALA A 78 -1.82 11.53 -0.20
N ARG A 79 -1.93 11.51 -1.54
CA ARG A 79 -1.18 10.58 -2.40
C ARG A 79 0.31 10.88 -2.47
N ARG A 80 0.72 12.15 -2.30
CA ARG A 80 2.15 12.55 -2.27
C ARG A 80 2.80 12.17 -0.96
N ASN A 81 2.12 12.41 0.16
CA ASN A 81 2.62 12.04 1.48
C ASN A 81 2.77 10.52 1.63
N TYR A 82 1.77 9.75 1.20
CA TYR A 82 1.84 8.28 1.26
C TYR A 82 3.03 7.72 0.48
N LYS A 83 3.26 8.19 -0.75
CA LYS A 83 4.41 7.76 -1.55
C LYS A 83 5.73 8.08 -0.87
N HIS A 84 5.86 9.27 -0.31
CA HIS A 84 7.09 9.65 0.39
C HIS A 84 7.34 8.74 1.59
N SER A 85 6.32 8.48 2.41
CA SER A 85 6.40 7.57 3.55
C SER A 85 6.75 6.12 3.15
N THR A 86 6.09 5.55 2.14
CA THR A 86 6.40 4.19 1.67
C THR A 86 7.82 4.08 1.10
N TRP A 87 8.30 5.12 0.41
CA TRP A 87 9.65 5.13 -0.15
C TRP A 87 10.72 5.24 0.93
N SER A 88 10.52 6.11 1.92
CA SER A 88 11.42 6.23 3.07
C SER A 88 11.50 4.93 3.87
N LEU A 89 10.35 4.27 4.09
CA LEU A 89 10.31 3.01 4.82
C LEU A 89 10.93 1.85 4.05
N THR A 90 10.70 1.77 2.73
CA THR A 90 11.36 0.78 1.87
C THR A 90 12.88 0.95 1.87
N GLN A 91 13.39 2.19 1.85
CA GLN A 91 14.83 2.45 1.96
C GLN A 91 15.39 2.04 3.32
N HIS A 92 14.64 2.28 4.41
CA HIS A 92 15.04 1.85 5.75
C HIS A 92 15.15 0.33 5.87
N LEU A 93 14.11 -0.41 5.45
CA LEU A 93 14.11 -1.88 5.45
C LEU A 93 15.22 -2.45 4.58
N GLN A 94 15.51 -1.80 3.44
CA GLN A 94 16.61 -2.19 2.57
C GLN A 94 17.98 -2.01 3.23
N ALA A 95 18.17 -0.94 4.01
CA ALA A 95 19.39 -0.70 4.78
C ALA A 95 19.57 -1.72 5.92
N GLU A 96 18.50 -2.02 6.65
CA GLU A 96 18.52 -3.04 7.72
C GLU A 96 18.81 -4.44 7.16
N MET A 97 18.20 -4.81 6.03
CA MET A 97 18.49 -6.05 5.32
C MET A 97 19.96 -6.14 4.88
N GLN A 98 20.53 -5.04 4.41
CA GLN A 98 21.94 -5.00 4.03
C GLN A 98 22.85 -5.12 5.26
N SER A 99 22.51 -4.45 6.37
CA SER A 99 23.23 -4.58 7.64
C SER A 99 23.19 -6.02 8.17
N LEU A 100 22.05 -6.70 8.08
CA LEU A 100 21.91 -8.11 8.46
C LEU A 100 22.82 -9.02 7.61
N LYS A 101 22.90 -8.79 6.30
CA LYS A 101 23.82 -9.52 5.42
C LYS A 101 25.27 -9.33 5.86
N ASP A 102 25.65 -8.09 6.15
CA ASP A 102 27.01 -7.77 6.57
C ASP A 102 27.33 -8.41 7.93
N GLN A 103 26.38 -8.39 8.88
CA GLN A 103 26.49 -9.04 10.19
C GLN A 103 26.64 -10.57 10.07
N VAL A 104 25.85 -11.21 9.20
CA VAL A 104 25.94 -12.66 8.94
C VAL A 104 27.26 -13.02 8.25
N GLN A 105 27.72 -12.19 7.31
CA GLN A 105 29.01 -12.40 6.65
C GLN A 105 30.17 -12.29 7.63
N GLU A 106 30.13 -11.32 8.54
CA GLU A 106 31.19 -11.18 9.55
C GLU A 106 31.15 -12.33 10.57
N LEU A 107 29.96 -12.75 11.00
CA LEU A 107 29.77 -13.95 11.82
C LEU A 107 30.41 -15.19 11.15
N HIS A 108 30.21 -15.34 9.84
CA HIS A 108 30.79 -16.44 9.08
C HIS A 108 32.32 -16.35 8.97
N ARG A 109 32.86 -15.14 8.81
CA ARG A 109 34.31 -14.89 8.82
C ARG A 109 34.92 -15.24 10.15
N ASP A 110 34.30 -14.82 11.25
CA ASP A 110 34.78 -15.10 12.60
C ASP A 110 34.80 -16.60 12.89
N LEU A 111 33.76 -17.32 12.48
CA LEU A 111 33.69 -18.77 12.67
C LEU A 111 34.70 -19.53 11.81
N THR A 112 34.78 -19.20 10.51
CA THR A 112 35.45 -20.05 9.52
C THR A 112 36.88 -19.63 9.25
N LYS A 113 37.14 -18.32 9.22
CA LYS A 113 38.46 -17.77 8.92
C LYS A 113 39.24 -17.49 10.20
N HIS A 114 38.61 -16.85 11.18
CA HIS A 114 39.28 -16.45 12.41
C HIS A 114 39.22 -17.50 13.52
N HIS A 115 38.46 -18.60 13.35
CA HIS A 115 38.26 -19.65 14.36
C HIS A 115 37.86 -19.08 15.73
N SER A 116 37.15 -17.95 15.73
CA SER A 116 36.80 -17.20 16.92
C SER A 116 35.61 -17.85 17.62
N LEU A 117 35.63 -17.83 18.97
CA LEU A 117 34.50 -18.27 19.77
C LEU A 117 33.39 -17.22 19.68
N ILE A 118 32.34 -17.56 18.96
CA ILE A 118 31.14 -16.72 18.82
C ILE A 118 30.30 -16.87 20.08
N LYS A 119 29.98 -15.75 20.72
CA LYS A 119 29.05 -15.73 21.84
C LYS A 119 27.62 -15.92 21.33
N ALA A 120 26.84 -16.75 22.02
CA ALA A 120 25.45 -17.03 21.68
C ALA A 120 24.58 -15.76 21.61
N GLU A 121 24.91 -14.74 22.42
CA GLU A 121 24.25 -13.43 22.41
C GLU A 121 24.30 -12.73 21.03
N ILE A 122 25.41 -12.83 20.30
CA ILE A 122 25.57 -12.21 18.98
C ILE A 122 24.64 -12.87 17.95
N MET A 123 24.57 -14.20 17.94
CA MET A 123 23.66 -14.93 17.05
C MET A 123 22.20 -14.62 17.39
N ALA A 124 21.86 -14.60 18.68
CA ALA A 124 20.51 -14.28 19.14
C ALA A 124 20.08 -12.86 18.72
N ASP A 125 20.99 -11.89 18.75
CA ASP A 125 20.72 -10.52 18.33
C ASP A 125 20.52 -10.41 16.81
N ILE A 126 21.33 -11.09 16.01
CA ILE A 126 21.15 -11.16 14.55
C ILE A 126 19.79 -11.78 14.21
N LEU A 127 19.44 -12.90 14.84
CA LEU A 127 18.15 -13.57 14.63
C LEU A 127 16.97 -12.68 15.03
N ARG A 128 17.06 -11.97 16.17
CA ARG A 128 16.01 -11.05 16.61
C ARG A 128 15.80 -9.91 15.63
N LYS A 129 16.88 -9.30 15.15
CA LYS A 129 16.82 -8.24 14.11
C LYS A 129 16.23 -8.76 12.81
N SER A 130 16.61 -9.96 12.36
CA SER A 130 16.01 -10.59 11.17
C SER A 130 14.50 -10.78 11.31
N LEU A 131 14.06 -11.31 12.46
CA LEU A 131 12.62 -11.47 12.73
C LEU A 131 11.87 -10.14 12.78
N GLN A 132 12.50 -9.09 13.31
CA GLN A 132 11.92 -7.76 13.33
C GLN A 132 11.73 -7.20 11.91
N VAL A 133 12.77 -7.27 11.07
CA VAL A 133 12.70 -6.82 9.68
C VAL A 133 11.62 -7.59 8.90
N ASP A 134 11.50 -8.90 9.13
CA ASP A 134 10.47 -9.72 8.51
C ASP A 134 9.05 -9.33 8.95
N ALA A 135 8.87 -9.01 10.23
CA ALA A 135 7.59 -8.53 10.75
C ALA A 135 7.21 -7.17 10.15
N GLU A 136 8.16 -6.25 10.02
CA GLU A 136 7.95 -4.93 9.39
C GLU A 136 7.63 -5.06 7.90
N ILE A 137 8.33 -5.93 7.15
CA ILE A 137 8.01 -6.22 5.74
C ILE A 137 6.58 -6.78 5.62
N ALA A 138 6.19 -7.68 6.52
CA ALA A 138 4.86 -8.28 6.51
C ALA A 138 3.74 -7.26 6.76
N SER A 139 3.92 -6.37 7.74
CA SER A 139 2.94 -5.32 8.04
C SER A 139 2.80 -4.32 6.89
N GLU A 140 3.92 -3.92 6.28
CA GLU A 140 3.90 -3.01 5.14
C GLU A 140 3.24 -3.65 3.91
N TYR A 141 3.53 -4.92 3.64
CA TYR A 141 2.88 -5.65 2.56
C TYR A 141 1.35 -5.71 2.75
N ALA A 142 0.88 -6.02 3.96
CA ALA A 142 -0.55 -6.05 4.27
C ALA A 142 -1.22 -4.68 4.09
N SER A 143 -0.55 -3.60 4.50
CA SER A 143 -1.01 -2.21 4.31
C SER A 143 -1.16 -1.86 2.83
N VAL A 144 -0.13 -2.15 2.03
CA VAL A 144 -0.13 -1.92 0.58
C VAL A 144 -1.22 -2.72 -0.12
N GLU A 145 -1.41 -3.98 0.26
CA GLU A 145 -2.41 -4.86 -0.34
C GLU A 145 -3.83 -4.38 0.00
N GLY A 146 -4.08 -3.92 1.23
CA GLY A 146 -5.34 -3.29 1.62
C GLY A 146 -5.66 -2.05 0.78
N MET A 147 -4.66 -1.19 0.54
CA MET A 147 -4.83 -0.01 -0.33
C MET A 147 -5.09 -0.39 -1.78
N ARG A 148 -4.42 -1.44 -2.28
CA ARG A 148 -4.65 -1.97 -3.63
C ARG A 148 -6.10 -2.44 -3.77
N ALA A 149 -6.63 -3.17 -2.80
CA ALA A 149 -8.01 -3.63 -2.80
C ALA A 149 -9.00 -2.46 -2.87
N ALA A 150 -8.86 -1.45 -1.99
CA ALA A 150 -9.70 -0.25 -1.99
C ALA A 150 -9.64 0.52 -3.34
N PHE A 151 -8.46 0.60 -3.95
CA PHE A 151 -8.32 1.25 -5.26
C PHE A 151 -9.03 0.49 -6.38
N GLN A 152 -9.06 -0.86 -6.34
CA GLN A 152 -9.79 -1.66 -7.33
C GLN A 152 -11.31 -1.49 -7.19
N GLU A 153 -11.82 -1.40 -5.97
CA GLU A 153 -13.24 -1.13 -5.71
C GLU A 153 -13.65 0.24 -6.27
N LEU A 154 -12.93 1.30 -5.92
CA LEU A 154 -13.15 2.65 -6.47
C LEU A 154 -13.08 2.67 -8.01
N LYS A 155 -12.15 1.91 -8.59
CA LYS A 155 -12.03 1.79 -10.04
C LYS A 155 -13.25 1.11 -10.66
N GLN A 156 -13.80 0.08 -10.03
CA GLN A 156 -15.01 -0.60 -10.47
C GLN A 156 -16.24 0.30 -10.38
N GLU A 157 -16.40 1.03 -9.27
CA GLU A 157 -17.48 2.01 -9.10
C GLU A 157 -17.42 3.09 -10.20
N ASN A 158 -16.24 3.61 -10.50
CA ASN A 158 -16.06 4.60 -11.55
C ASN A 158 -16.40 4.03 -12.94
N ALA A 159 -16.07 2.76 -13.20
CA ALA A 159 -16.47 2.09 -14.43
C ALA A 159 -18.01 1.94 -14.54
N TYR A 160 -18.68 1.66 -13.42
CA TYR A 160 -20.14 1.60 -13.35
C TYR A 160 -20.78 2.97 -13.60
N LEU A 161 -20.29 4.03 -12.95
CA LEU A 161 -20.76 5.41 -13.20
C LEU A 161 -20.54 5.86 -14.64
N THR A 162 -19.40 5.48 -15.25
CA THR A 162 -19.14 5.74 -16.67
C THR A 162 -20.17 5.05 -17.56
N THR A 163 -20.60 3.84 -17.20
CA THR A 163 -21.64 3.11 -17.92
C THR A 163 -22.98 3.83 -17.83
N ILE A 164 -23.41 4.24 -16.64
CA ILE A 164 -24.63 5.02 -16.45
C ILE A 164 -24.57 6.32 -17.25
N THR A 165 -23.43 7.03 -17.20
CA THR A 165 -23.25 8.28 -17.95
C THR A 165 -23.46 8.08 -19.45
N LYS A 166 -22.91 7.00 -20.02
CA LYS A 166 -23.11 6.64 -21.44
C LYS A 166 -24.57 6.34 -21.75
N GLN A 167 -25.27 5.67 -20.84
CA GLN A 167 -26.68 5.33 -21.01
C GLN A 167 -27.59 6.56 -20.89
N ILE A 168 -27.32 7.49 -19.98
CA ILE A 168 -28.19 8.65 -19.72
C ILE A 168 -27.98 9.80 -20.73
N THR A 169 -26.77 9.95 -21.26
CA THR A 169 -26.41 10.99 -22.24
C THR A 169 -27.40 11.14 -23.40
N PRO A 170 -27.84 10.08 -24.11
CA PRO A 170 -28.82 10.22 -25.19
C PRO A 170 -30.18 10.72 -24.71
N TYR A 171 -30.64 10.32 -23.50
CA TYR A 171 -31.90 10.77 -22.94
C TYR A 171 -31.86 12.25 -22.56
N VAL A 172 -30.78 12.69 -21.91
CA VAL A 172 -30.55 14.12 -21.60
C VAL A 172 -30.60 14.95 -22.88
N ARG A 173 -29.93 14.49 -23.94
CA ARG A 173 -29.97 15.17 -25.25
C ARG A 173 -31.37 15.18 -25.87
N SER A 174 -32.13 14.09 -25.74
CA SER A 174 -33.51 14.00 -26.23
C SER A 174 -34.44 14.96 -25.49
N ILE A 175 -34.35 15.00 -24.16
CA ILE A 175 -35.12 15.91 -23.31
C ILE A 175 -34.79 17.36 -23.65
N ALA A 176 -33.52 17.71 -23.85
CA ALA A 176 -33.13 19.06 -24.28
C ALA A 176 -33.78 19.46 -25.62
N LYS A 177 -33.82 18.54 -26.60
CA LYS A 177 -34.51 18.77 -27.88
C LYS A 177 -36.03 18.91 -27.71
N VAL A 178 -36.64 18.14 -26.81
CA VAL A 178 -38.06 18.26 -26.50
C VAL A 178 -38.35 19.62 -25.83
N LYS A 179 -37.50 20.03 -24.88
CA LYS A 179 -37.59 21.34 -24.22
C LYS A 179 -37.55 22.48 -25.23
N GLU A 180 -36.58 22.49 -26.14
CA GLU A 180 -36.44 23.51 -27.20
C GLU A 180 -37.73 23.65 -28.04
N ARG A 181 -38.38 22.53 -28.38
CA ARG A 181 -39.62 22.53 -29.17
C ARG A 181 -40.84 23.03 -28.39
N LEU A 182 -40.83 22.88 -27.07
CA LEU A 182 -41.93 23.28 -26.21
C LEU A 182 -41.77 24.70 -25.65
N GLU A 183 -40.56 25.24 -25.58
CA GLU A 183 -40.26 26.59 -25.07
C GLU A 183 -41.19 27.68 -25.63
N PRO A 184 -41.47 27.75 -26.97
CA PRO A 184 -42.38 28.76 -27.52
C PRO A 184 -43.84 28.61 -27.08
N ARG A 185 -44.23 27.42 -26.62
CA ARG A 185 -45.59 27.13 -26.15
C ARG A 185 -45.79 27.52 -24.68
N PHE A 186 -44.70 27.72 -23.94
CA PHE A 186 -44.69 28.22 -22.57
C PHE A 186 -44.42 29.73 -22.49
N GLN A 187 -44.01 30.35 -23.59
CA GLN A 187 -44.03 31.79 -23.78
C GLN A 187 -45.46 32.24 -24.13
N ALA A 188 -46.39 32.15 -23.18
CA ALA A 188 -47.60 32.97 -23.23
C ALA A 188 -47.18 34.44 -23.09
N PRO A 189 -47.93 35.42 -23.67
CA PRO A 189 -47.77 36.80 -23.25
C PRO A 189 -47.90 36.82 -21.74
N VAL A 190 -46.87 37.28 -21.05
CA VAL A 190 -47.04 37.76 -19.68
C VAL A 190 -47.93 38.99 -19.86
N ASP A 191 -49.24 38.78 -19.86
CA ASP A 191 -50.18 39.87 -19.66
C ASP A 191 -49.74 40.51 -18.35
N GLU A 192 -49.20 41.72 -18.47
CA GLU A 192 -49.14 42.93 -17.61
C GLU A 192 -49.53 42.87 -16.10
N GLU A 193 -49.99 41.76 -15.55
CA GLU A 193 -50.39 41.60 -14.14
C GLU A 193 -49.22 41.22 -13.21
N SER A 194 -48.16 40.57 -13.71
CA SER A 194 -47.00 40.22 -12.86
C SER A 194 -46.12 41.42 -12.50
N GLN A 195 -46.13 42.49 -13.30
CA GLN A 195 -45.41 43.72 -12.97
C GLN A 195 -46.17 44.59 -11.95
N HIS A 196 -47.50 44.42 -11.82
CA HIS A 196 -48.29 45.22 -10.88
C HIS A 196 -48.16 44.75 -9.42
N LEU A 197 -47.90 43.47 -9.18
CA LEU A 197 -47.69 42.94 -7.83
C LEU A 197 -46.28 43.18 -7.26
N GLN A 198 -45.26 43.45 -8.09
CA GLN A 198 -43.91 43.78 -7.61
C GLN A 198 -43.76 45.25 -7.21
N ASN A 199 -44.56 46.15 -7.77
CA ASN A 199 -44.44 47.59 -7.53
C ASN A 199 -45.19 48.08 -6.28
N ALA A 200 -45.89 47.20 -5.56
CA ALA A 200 -46.57 47.54 -4.31
C ALA A 200 -45.72 47.26 -3.06
N HIS A 201 -44.54 46.65 -3.19
CA HIS A 201 -43.71 46.24 -2.04
C HIS A 201 -42.50 47.14 -1.75
N ASP A 202 -42.30 48.23 -2.52
CA ASP A 202 -41.22 49.20 -2.27
C ASP A 202 -41.71 50.57 -1.78
N ASP A 203 -43.01 50.74 -1.50
CA ASP A 203 -43.61 52.00 -1.02
C ASP A 203 -44.17 51.87 0.40
N SER A 204 -43.34 51.49 1.37
CA SER A 204 -43.59 51.78 2.80
C SER A 204 -42.40 51.38 3.66
N THR A 205 -41.51 52.34 3.94
CA THR A 205 -41.47 53.07 5.21
C THR A 205 -40.10 53.73 5.34
N ASP A 206 -40.00 54.97 4.87
CA ASP A 206 -39.06 55.95 5.43
C ASP A 206 -39.75 56.61 6.65
N GLY A 207 -39.04 56.68 7.77
CA GLY A 207 -39.61 57.20 9.02
C GLY A 207 -38.64 57.20 10.20
N GLU A 208 -37.51 57.89 10.04
CA GLU A 208 -36.98 58.86 11.02
C GLU A 208 -37.03 58.48 12.52
N THR A 209 -35.86 58.29 13.15
CA THR A 209 -35.61 58.95 14.45
C THR A 209 -34.13 59.11 14.77
N GLN A 210 -33.68 60.36 14.68
CA GLN A 210 -32.49 60.91 15.32
C GLN A 210 -32.78 61.10 16.82
N ALA A 211 -31.95 60.57 17.71
CA ALA A 211 -31.91 61.00 19.11
C ALA A 211 -30.54 60.75 19.75
N ARG A 212 -29.77 61.84 19.80
CA ARG A 212 -28.90 62.34 20.88
C ARG A 212 -27.88 61.41 21.56
#